data_AF-A0A962N926-F1
#
_entry.id   AF-A0A962N926-F1
#
_cell.length_a   1.000
_cell.length_b   1.000
_cell.length_c   1.000
_cell.angle_alpha   90.00
_cell.angle_beta   90.00
_cell.angle_gamma   90.00
#
_symmetry.space_group_name_H-M   'P 1'
#
loop_
_entity.id
_entity.type
_entity.pdbx_description
1 polymer ?
#
loop_
_entity_poly.entity_id
_entity_poly.type
_entity_poly.pdbx_seq_one_letter_code
_entity_poly.pdbx_strand_id
1 'polypeptide(L)'
;MFRTATNRRQWLTRGIRALVGAGAATSLLPSLAACAAPSRRATGLALQPALDATTGKPLLQLPEGFRYFSFAWAGESLSDGSTIPPSADGMGIVRTRGQRLTLIRNHELSSLTGTFAPAPAPCYDPHCGGGTVRLDVDLAQEKLLSAEAALTGTVLNCAGGATPWGSWLTCEEVVYLAQEEVPANLNLGASGRGPLSHGYVFEVPAEGRASAKPLVDMGLFRHEAVAVDPRDGCVYLTEDQYEMAGFYRFTPRVPGKLAEGGRLQMLAVKDRSEMRRDVPLGQALKTHWVDIDDPGRGRVDDSDKVGIG
;
A
#
# COMPACT_ATOMS: atom_id res chain seq x y z
N MET A 1 55.51 -3.85 4.84
CA MET A 1 55.93 -2.66 5.61
C MET A 1 54.97 -1.53 5.26
N PHE A 2 54.33 -0.96 6.28
CA PHE A 2 53.48 0.25 6.34
C PHE A 2 52.17 0.36 5.54
N ARG A 3 51.08 0.22 6.30
CA ARG A 3 49.82 0.99 6.19
C ARG A 3 50.11 2.50 6.16
N THR A 4 49.28 3.26 5.45
CA THR A 4 48.48 4.35 6.07
C THR A 4 47.28 4.70 5.19
N ALA A 5 46.10 4.61 5.80
CA ALA A 5 44.88 5.24 5.34
C ALA A 5 44.95 6.77 5.58
N THR A 6 44.32 7.55 4.70
CA THR A 6 43.87 8.91 5.00
C THR A 6 42.77 9.26 3.98
N ASN A 7 41.50 9.03 4.29
CA ASN A 7 40.55 9.87 5.04
C ASN A 7 39.85 10.91 4.14
N ARG A 8 38.54 10.70 3.93
CA ARG A 8 37.60 11.46 3.09
C ARG A 8 37.26 12.88 3.61
N ARG A 9 38.14 13.51 4.40
CA ARG A 9 37.87 14.78 5.12
C ARG A 9 38.57 16.03 4.59
N GLN A 10 39.24 16.00 3.43
CA GLN A 10 40.07 17.14 2.97
C GLN A 10 39.69 17.79 1.64
N TRP A 11 38.40 17.75 1.23
CA TRP A 11 37.96 18.45 0.00
C TRP A 11 36.83 19.48 0.19
N LEU A 12 36.58 19.94 1.42
CA LEU A 12 35.55 20.94 1.73
C LEU A 12 36.12 22.21 2.38
N THR A 13 37.11 22.83 1.75
CA THR A 13 37.54 24.18 2.14
C THR A 13 38.09 24.93 0.94
N ARG A 14 37.19 25.51 0.13
CA ARG A 14 37.39 26.58 -0.87
C ARG A 14 36.08 26.71 -1.67
N GLY A 15 35.29 27.78 -1.65
CA GLY A 15 35.33 29.02 -0.91
C GLY A 15 33.94 29.67 -0.99
N ILE A 16 33.63 30.51 0.01
CA ILE A 16 32.47 31.40 0.03
C ILE A 16 32.95 32.78 -0.44
N ARG A 17 32.42 33.31 -1.55
CA ARG A 17 32.21 34.75 -1.89
C ARG A 17 31.12 34.83 -2.98
N ALA A 18 29.86 35.06 -2.63
CA ALA A 18 29.18 36.35 -2.47
C ALA A 18 28.89 37.11 -3.79
N LEU A 19 27.61 37.23 -4.15
CA LEU A 19 27.05 38.49 -4.65
C LEU A 19 25.56 38.59 -4.28
N VAL A 20 25.25 39.63 -3.53
CA VAL A 20 23.91 40.09 -3.14
C VAL A 20 23.39 40.96 -4.27
N GLY A 21 22.17 40.66 -4.74
CA GLY A 21 21.38 41.55 -5.59
C GLY A 21 19.94 41.51 -5.09
N ALA A 22 19.48 42.63 -4.51
CA ALA A 22 18.16 42.77 -3.93
C ALA A 22 17.10 43.04 -5.01
N GLY A 23 16.00 42.27 -4.98
CA GLY A 23 14.79 42.50 -5.75
C GLY A 23 13.63 41.73 -5.10
N ALA A 24 12.71 42.46 -4.47
CA ALA A 24 11.64 41.91 -3.64
C ALA A 24 10.65 41.07 -4.46
N ALA A 25 10.52 39.79 -4.11
CA ALA A 25 9.30 38.95 -4.15
C ALA A 25 9.74 37.48 -4.17
N THR A 26 9.69 36.77 -3.03
CA THR A 26 9.60 35.29 -2.96
C THR A 26 9.56 34.84 -1.49
N SER A 27 8.62 35.37 -0.71
CA SER A 27 8.21 34.69 0.53
C SER A 27 7.29 33.54 0.14
N LEU A 28 7.83 32.36 -0.22
CA LEU A 28 7.10 31.06 -0.24
C LEU A 28 7.95 29.82 -0.57
N LEU A 29 9.30 29.90 -0.65
CA LEU A 29 10.15 28.74 -1.03
C LEU A 29 11.07 28.10 0.05
N PRO A 30 10.75 28.01 1.36
CA PRO A 30 11.55 27.14 2.25
C PRO A 30 11.18 25.65 2.17
N SER A 31 10.03 25.27 1.61
CA SER A 31 9.47 23.92 1.82
C SER A 31 10.05 22.83 0.91
N LEU A 32 10.71 23.18 -0.19
CA LEU A 32 11.27 22.20 -1.15
C LEU A 32 12.77 21.95 -0.98
N ALA A 33 13.48 22.76 -0.19
CA ALA A 33 14.90 22.59 0.08
C ALA A 33 15.20 21.55 1.19
N ALA A 34 14.18 21.08 1.91
CA ALA A 34 14.34 20.09 2.98
C ALA A 34 14.66 18.67 2.47
N CYS A 35 14.38 18.36 1.20
CA CYS A 35 14.63 17.05 0.61
C CYS A 35 16.09 16.81 0.18
N ALA A 36 16.94 17.85 0.21
CA ALA A 36 18.33 17.78 -0.26
C ALA A 36 19.39 17.90 0.85
N ALA A 37 18.98 18.01 2.12
CA ALA A 37 19.93 17.99 3.22
C ALA A 37 20.48 16.55 3.40
N PRO A 38 21.81 16.36 3.51
CA PRO A 38 22.35 15.05 3.83
C PRO A 38 21.72 14.57 5.14
N SER A 39 21.07 13.41 5.10
CA SER A 39 20.48 12.83 6.29
C SER A 39 21.59 12.72 7.34
N ARG A 40 21.41 13.43 8.47
CA ARG A 40 22.16 13.07 9.67
C ARG A 40 21.79 11.61 9.90
N ARG A 41 22.75 10.69 9.80
CA ARG A 41 22.57 9.33 10.32
C ARG A 41 22.08 9.51 11.75
N ALA A 42 20.80 9.30 11.99
CA ALA A 42 20.31 9.11 13.33
C ALA A 42 21.16 7.98 13.89
N THR A 43 21.95 8.25 14.92
CA THR A 43 22.49 7.19 15.75
C THR A 43 21.26 6.40 16.19
N GLY A 44 21.09 5.18 15.66
CA GLY A 44 19.88 4.40 15.89
C GLY A 44 19.59 4.35 17.38
N LEU A 45 18.35 4.65 17.76
CA LEU A 45 17.93 4.51 19.15
C LEU A 45 18.19 3.07 19.59
N ALA A 46 18.76 2.88 20.77
CA ALA A 46 18.93 1.54 21.32
C ALA A 46 17.55 0.89 21.52
N LEU A 47 17.37 -0.32 21.00
CA LEU A 47 16.14 -1.10 21.17
C LEU A 47 16.28 -2.05 22.35
N GLN A 48 15.19 -2.23 23.10
CA GLN A 48 15.11 -3.15 24.23
C GLN A 48 13.79 -3.92 24.20
N PRO A 49 13.75 -5.17 24.72
CA PRO A 49 12.49 -5.90 24.85
C PRO A 49 11.46 -5.07 25.62
N ALA A 50 10.29 -4.87 25.03
CA ALA A 50 9.15 -4.22 25.67
C ALA A 50 8.07 -5.26 25.93
N LEU A 51 7.44 -5.24 27.10
CA LEU A 51 6.33 -6.13 27.41
C LEU A 51 5.07 -5.63 26.71
N ASP A 52 4.41 -6.54 25.99
CA ASP A 52 3.07 -6.32 25.46
C ASP A 52 2.07 -6.07 26.59
N ALA A 53 1.36 -4.95 26.57
CA ALA A 53 0.35 -4.65 27.59
C ALA A 53 -0.81 -5.67 27.62
N THR A 54 -1.08 -6.34 26.50
CA THR A 54 -2.15 -7.35 26.39
C THR A 54 -1.72 -8.69 26.98
N THR A 55 -0.57 -9.23 26.53
CA THR A 55 -0.16 -10.60 26.86
C THR A 55 0.89 -10.70 27.96
N GLY A 56 1.53 -9.58 28.32
CA GLY A 56 2.68 -9.54 29.23
C GLY A 56 3.96 -10.15 28.65
N LYS A 57 4.01 -10.45 27.34
CA LYS A 57 5.15 -11.10 26.68
C LYS A 57 6.02 -10.09 25.92
N PRO A 58 7.35 -10.31 25.82
CA PRO A 58 8.24 -9.44 25.06
C PRO A 58 8.23 -9.77 23.56
N LEU A 59 7.17 -9.39 22.86
CA LEU A 59 6.98 -9.68 21.43
C LEU A 59 7.77 -8.72 20.52
N LEU A 60 7.98 -7.47 20.96
CA LEU A 60 8.69 -6.44 20.20
C LEU A 60 9.85 -5.84 21.00
N GLN A 61 10.87 -5.38 20.29
CA GLN A 61 11.92 -4.52 20.84
C GLN A 61 11.66 -3.07 20.42
N LEU A 62 11.60 -2.16 21.39
CA LEU A 62 11.28 -0.75 21.18
C LEU A 62 12.34 0.16 21.83
N PRO A 63 12.47 1.43 21.39
CA PRO A 63 13.26 2.42 22.11
C PRO A 63 12.71 2.67 23.52
N GLU A 64 13.56 3.19 24.41
CA GLU A 64 13.14 3.63 25.74
C GLU A 64 11.97 4.64 25.67
N GLY A 65 10.99 4.46 26.56
CA GLY A 65 9.78 5.29 26.63
C GLY A 65 8.63 4.86 25.69
N PHE A 66 8.87 3.93 24.76
CA PHE A 66 7.82 3.38 23.90
C PHE A 66 7.17 2.14 24.54
N ARG A 67 5.89 1.95 24.24
CA ARG A 67 5.07 0.81 24.68
C ARG A 67 4.11 0.41 23.57
N TYR A 68 3.57 -0.80 23.65
CA TYR A 68 2.58 -1.32 22.71
C TYR A 68 1.62 -2.28 23.41
N PHE A 69 0.48 -2.52 22.76
CA PHE A 69 -0.46 -3.58 23.10
C PHE A 69 -0.83 -4.33 21.81
N SER A 70 -0.95 -5.64 21.89
CA SER A 70 -1.37 -6.48 20.76
C SER A 70 -2.87 -6.71 20.74
N PHE A 71 -3.45 -6.95 19.57
CA PHE A 71 -4.87 -7.24 19.39
C PHE A 71 -5.11 -7.98 18.06
N ALA A 72 -6.29 -8.61 17.93
CA ALA A 72 -6.79 -9.21 16.70
C ALA A 72 -5.80 -10.21 16.06
N TRP A 73 -5.39 -11.19 16.87
CA TRP A 73 -4.45 -12.24 16.48
C TRP A 73 -5.09 -13.23 15.50
N ALA A 74 -4.29 -13.80 14.60
CA ALA A 74 -4.74 -14.86 13.72
C ALA A 74 -5.29 -16.05 14.55
N GLY A 75 -6.44 -16.58 14.12
CA GLY A 75 -7.15 -17.65 14.83
C GLY A 75 -8.07 -17.19 15.96
N GLU A 76 -8.04 -15.92 16.39
CA GLU A 76 -9.07 -15.37 17.27
C GLU A 76 -10.42 -15.26 16.54
N SER A 77 -11.52 -15.15 17.29
CA SER A 77 -12.85 -15.08 16.72
C SER A 77 -13.16 -13.70 16.12
N LEU A 78 -13.75 -13.72 14.93
CA LEU A 78 -14.53 -12.62 14.39
C LEU A 78 -15.92 -12.57 15.06
N SER A 79 -16.61 -11.45 14.89
CA SER A 79 -17.91 -11.19 15.53
C SER A 79 -19.03 -12.13 15.08
N ASP A 80 -18.88 -12.77 13.92
CA ASP A 80 -19.81 -13.78 13.39
C ASP A 80 -19.45 -15.22 13.78
N GLY A 81 -18.38 -15.40 14.59
CA GLY A 81 -17.89 -16.71 15.02
C GLY A 81 -16.90 -17.38 14.05
N SER A 82 -16.65 -16.80 12.86
CA SER A 82 -15.51 -17.19 12.02
C SER A 82 -14.18 -16.78 12.65
N THR A 83 -13.04 -17.11 12.04
CA THR A 83 -11.72 -16.81 12.60
C THR A 83 -11.01 -15.72 11.83
N ILE A 84 -10.22 -14.91 12.55
CA ILE A 84 -9.31 -13.94 11.96
C ILE A 84 -8.27 -14.70 11.14
N PRO A 85 -8.13 -14.41 9.83
CA PRO A 85 -7.16 -15.09 8.98
C PRO A 85 -5.71 -14.78 9.39
N PRO A 86 -4.73 -15.63 9.00
CA PRO A 86 -3.31 -15.31 9.12
C PRO A 86 -2.87 -14.28 8.06
N SER A 87 -1.56 -14.06 7.93
CA SER A 87 -0.97 -13.16 6.92
C SER A 87 -1.53 -11.74 6.96
N ALA A 88 -1.68 -11.18 8.17
CA ALA A 88 -2.05 -9.77 8.34
C ALA A 88 -1.02 -8.87 7.67
N ASP A 89 -1.48 -7.94 6.84
CA ASP A 89 -0.64 -7.04 6.06
C ASP A 89 -1.13 -5.58 6.20
N GLY A 90 -1.12 -4.79 5.12
CA GLY A 90 -1.41 -3.37 5.13
C GLY A 90 -2.72 -3.04 5.84
N MET A 91 -2.66 -1.99 6.65
CA MET A 91 -3.80 -1.50 7.40
C MET A 91 -3.75 0.01 7.55
N GLY A 92 -4.92 0.61 7.72
CA GLY A 92 -5.05 2.04 7.97
C GLY A 92 -6.22 2.37 8.87
N ILE A 93 -6.11 3.50 9.58
CA ILE A 93 -7.23 4.09 10.29
C ILE A 93 -8.11 4.77 9.26
N VAL A 94 -9.34 4.30 9.11
CA VAL A 94 -10.33 4.87 8.17
C VAL A 94 -11.33 5.78 8.86
N ARG A 95 -11.37 5.76 10.20
CA ARG A 95 -12.24 6.64 10.98
C ARG A 95 -11.76 6.76 12.42
N THR A 96 -11.95 7.94 12.99
CA THR A 96 -11.69 8.24 14.39
C THR A 96 -12.92 8.88 15.03
N ARG A 97 -13.33 8.39 16.20
CA ARG A 97 -14.40 8.97 17.04
C ARG A 97 -13.88 9.10 18.48
N GLY A 98 -13.29 10.25 18.81
CA GLY A 98 -12.59 10.43 20.09
C GLY A 98 -11.41 9.46 20.19
N GLN A 99 -11.40 8.60 21.21
CA GLN A 99 -10.35 7.57 21.41
C GLN A 99 -10.68 6.23 20.73
N ARG A 100 -11.78 6.14 19.97
CA ARG A 100 -12.12 4.95 19.20
C ARG A 100 -11.64 5.09 17.77
N LEU A 101 -10.88 4.10 17.32
CA LEU A 101 -10.38 3.97 15.96
C LEU A 101 -11.12 2.85 15.24
N THR A 102 -11.49 3.07 13.99
CA THR A 102 -11.83 1.98 13.07
C THR A 102 -10.67 1.81 12.11
N LEU A 103 -10.07 0.62 12.12
CA LEU A 103 -9.06 0.19 11.17
C LEU A 103 -9.67 -0.79 10.18
N ILE A 104 -9.12 -0.83 8.98
CA ILE A 104 -9.31 -1.94 8.05
C ILE A 104 -7.93 -2.51 7.77
N ARG A 105 -7.80 -3.83 7.90
CA ARG A 105 -6.54 -4.56 7.77
C ARG A 105 -6.69 -5.64 6.71
N ASN A 106 -5.74 -5.71 5.81
CA ASN A 106 -5.63 -6.74 4.79
C ASN A 106 -5.13 -8.06 5.36
N HIS A 107 -5.46 -9.13 4.65
CA HIS A 107 -4.92 -10.46 4.87
C HIS A 107 -4.42 -11.04 3.54
N GLU A 108 -3.10 -11.10 3.38
CA GLU A 108 -2.38 -11.43 2.15
C GLU A 108 -2.34 -12.95 1.93
N LEU A 109 -3.51 -13.54 1.68
CA LEU A 109 -3.64 -14.98 1.50
C LEU A 109 -3.62 -15.34 0.01
N SER A 110 -2.77 -16.32 -0.35
CA SER A 110 -2.73 -16.96 -1.67
C SER A 110 -3.61 -18.21 -1.79
N SER A 111 -4.34 -18.56 -0.72
CA SER A 111 -5.18 -19.75 -0.68
C SER A 111 -6.44 -19.55 -1.53
N LEU A 112 -6.70 -20.48 -2.43
CA LEU A 112 -7.92 -20.52 -3.24
C LEU A 112 -8.84 -21.68 -2.82
N THR A 113 -9.02 -21.82 -1.51
CA THR A 113 -9.81 -22.89 -0.85
C THR A 113 -11.14 -22.38 -0.29
N GLY A 114 -11.53 -21.15 -0.62
CA GLY A 114 -12.74 -20.50 -0.14
C GLY A 114 -12.50 -19.37 0.85
N THR A 115 -13.53 -18.56 1.07
CA THR A 115 -13.51 -17.36 1.92
C THR A 115 -13.37 -17.68 3.40
N PHE A 116 -12.68 -16.83 4.16
CA PHE A 116 -12.49 -16.98 5.61
C PHE A 116 -13.74 -16.70 6.46
N ALA A 117 -14.75 -16.03 5.91
CA ALA A 117 -16.01 -15.76 6.59
C ALA A 117 -17.21 -16.03 5.65
N PRO A 118 -18.30 -16.61 6.15
CA PRO A 118 -19.46 -16.97 5.34
C PRO A 118 -20.34 -15.75 4.99
N ALA A 119 -21.38 -15.98 4.19
CA ALA A 119 -22.47 -15.04 4.07
C ALA A 119 -23.05 -14.69 5.47
N PRO A 120 -23.39 -13.43 5.73
CA PRO A 120 -23.60 -12.37 4.75
C PRO A 120 -22.38 -11.47 4.55
N ALA A 121 -21.14 -11.87 4.82
CA ALA A 121 -19.97 -11.03 4.52
C ALA A 121 -19.90 -10.67 3.01
N PRO A 122 -19.50 -9.44 2.63
CA PRO A 122 -19.29 -9.10 1.22
C PRO A 122 -18.19 -9.96 0.60
N CYS A 123 -18.46 -10.59 -0.53
CA CYS A 123 -17.57 -11.55 -1.18
C CYS A 123 -17.42 -11.20 -2.66
N TYR A 124 -16.17 -11.09 -3.14
CA TYR A 124 -15.87 -10.92 -4.57
C TYR A 124 -15.87 -12.27 -5.30
N ASP A 125 -14.88 -13.13 -5.02
CA ASP A 125 -14.77 -14.49 -5.53
C ASP A 125 -14.86 -15.51 -4.37
N PRO A 126 -15.90 -16.37 -4.31
CA PRO A 126 -16.11 -17.30 -3.21
C PRO A 126 -15.03 -18.39 -3.09
N HIS A 127 -14.14 -18.52 -4.07
CA HIS A 127 -13.02 -19.46 -4.03
C HIS A 127 -11.77 -18.86 -3.40
N CYS A 128 -11.69 -17.53 -3.24
CA CYS A 128 -10.50 -16.86 -2.75
C CYS A 128 -10.51 -16.67 -1.23
N GLY A 129 -9.36 -16.89 -0.59
CA GLY A 129 -9.23 -16.85 0.87
C GLY A 129 -8.78 -15.51 1.45
N GLY A 130 -8.31 -14.57 0.62
CA GLY A 130 -7.91 -13.24 1.06
C GLY A 130 -9.08 -12.30 1.36
N GLY A 131 -8.74 -11.10 1.82
CA GLY A 131 -9.70 -10.05 2.11
C GLY A 131 -9.24 -9.11 3.21
N THR A 132 -10.22 -8.51 3.89
CA THR A 132 -9.98 -7.51 4.92
C THR A 132 -10.84 -7.74 6.16
N VAL A 133 -10.29 -7.36 7.31
CA VAL A 133 -10.99 -7.33 8.59
C VAL A 133 -11.11 -5.89 9.06
N ARG A 134 -12.32 -5.47 9.42
CA ARG A 134 -12.59 -4.21 10.12
C ARG A 134 -12.38 -4.43 11.62
N LEU A 135 -11.61 -3.56 12.25
CA LEU A 135 -11.25 -3.62 13.65
C LEU A 135 -11.66 -2.30 14.31
N ASP A 136 -12.50 -2.36 15.34
CA ASP A 136 -12.75 -1.20 16.19
C ASP A 136 -11.90 -1.33 17.47
N VAL A 137 -11.07 -0.32 17.75
CA VAL A 137 -10.11 -0.32 18.86
C VAL A 137 -10.37 0.89 19.75
N ASP A 138 -10.43 0.67 21.07
CA ASP A 138 -10.47 1.73 22.07
C ASP A 138 -9.04 2.00 22.57
N LEU A 139 -8.50 3.16 22.24
CA LEU A 139 -7.15 3.56 22.67
C LEU A 139 -7.09 3.96 24.15
N ALA A 140 -8.20 4.35 24.76
CA ALA A 140 -8.22 4.71 26.18
C ALA A 140 -8.06 3.45 27.05
N GLN A 141 -8.67 2.36 26.59
CA GLN A 141 -8.66 1.06 27.27
C GLN A 141 -7.64 0.08 26.70
N GLU A 142 -6.99 0.43 25.58
CA GLU A 142 -6.02 -0.41 24.87
C GLU A 142 -6.62 -1.77 24.50
N LYS A 143 -7.83 -1.73 23.96
CA LYS A 143 -8.66 -2.91 23.78
C LYS A 143 -9.32 -2.96 22.41
N LEU A 144 -9.33 -4.15 21.81
CA LEU A 144 -10.20 -4.47 20.68
C LEU A 144 -11.66 -4.53 21.13
N LEU A 145 -12.51 -3.72 20.50
CA LEU A 145 -13.95 -3.68 20.73
C LEU A 145 -14.68 -4.71 19.86
N SER A 146 -14.31 -4.80 18.58
CA SER A 146 -14.88 -5.75 17.62
C SER A 146 -13.89 -6.05 16.49
N ALA A 147 -14.06 -7.22 15.89
CA ALA A 147 -13.41 -7.61 14.64
C ALA A 147 -14.46 -8.23 13.70
N GLU A 148 -14.54 -7.76 12.47
CA GLU A 148 -15.56 -8.15 11.50
C GLU A 148 -14.94 -8.40 10.13
N ALA A 149 -15.37 -9.45 9.43
CA ALA A 149 -15.04 -9.62 8.01
C ALA A 149 -15.64 -8.46 7.21
N ALA A 150 -14.79 -7.63 6.59
CA ALA A 150 -15.21 -6.41 5.90
C ALA A 150 -15.31 -6.59 4.37
N LEU A 151 -14.42 -7.41 3.82
CA LEU A 151 -14.45 -7.91 2.44
C LEU A 151 -13.77 -9.29 2.42
N THR A 152 -14.37 -10.26 1.75
CA THR A 152 -13.80 -11.59 1.52
C THR A 152 -13.72 -11.89 0.03
N GLY A 153 -13.02 -12.97 -0.33
CA GLY A 153 -13.03 -13.44 -1.71
C GLY A 153 -12.13 -12.63 -2.64
N THR A 154 -11.17 -11.90 -2.11
CA THR A 154 -10.03 -11.34 -2.85
C THR A 154 -8.79 -12.21 -2.58
N VAL A 155 -7.68 -11.94 -3.24
CA VAL A 155 -6.46 -12.75 -3.10
C VAL A 155 -5.22 -11.86 -3.01
N LEU A 156 -4.24 -12.27 -2.21
CA LEU A 156 -2.98 -11.55 -2.01
C LEU A 156 -3.21 -10.04 -1.76
N ASN A 157 -4.11 -9.73 -0.82
CA ASN A 157 -4.32 -8.37 -0.36
C ASN A 157 -3.06 -7.89 0.37
N CYS A 158 -2.17 -7.17 -0.31
CA CYS A 158 -0.90 -6.73 0.24
C CYS A 158 -1.10 -5.45 1.07
N ALA A 159 -0.75 -4.28 0.52
CA ALA A 159 -0.99 -2.99 1.15
C ALA A 159 -2.25 -2.28 0.61
N GLY A 160 -2.25 -0.95 0.66
CA GLY A 160 -3.42 -0.17 0.35
C GLY A 160 -3.29 1.28 0.79
N GLY A 161 -4.44 1.94 0.97
CA GLY A 161 -4.47 3.33 1.42
C GLY A 161 -5.82 3.75 1.97
N ALA A 162 -5.79 4.55 3.04
CA ALA A 162 -7.00 5.17 3.58
C ALA A 162 -7.43 6.35 2.69
N THR A 163 -8.73 6.47 2.46
CA THR A 163 -9.30 7.59 1.72
C THR A 163 -9.70 8.74 2.66
N PRO A 164 -9.70 9.99 2.18
CA PRO A 164 -10.17 11.14 2.95
C PRO A 164 -11.66 11.08 3.33
N TRP A 165 -12.46 10.25 2.66
CA TRP A 165 -13.90 10.09 2.89
C TRP A 165 -14.24 8.87 3.75
N GLY A 166 -13.24 8.20 4.34
CA GLY A 166 -13.46 7.19 5.37
C GLY A 166 -13.66 5.78 4.84
N SER A 167 -12.82 5.36 3.90
CA SER A 167 -12.72 3.99 3.40
C SER A 167 -11.26 3.56 3.29
N TRP A 168 -11.03 2.26 3.13
CA TRP A 168 -9.75 1.65 2.81
C TRP A 168 -9.77 1.12 1.39
N LEU A 169 -8.73 1.42 0.63
CA LEU A 169 -8.48 0.81 -0.68
C LEU A 169 -7.53 -0.36 -0.47
N THR A 170 -8.05 -1.58 -0.59
CA THR A 170 -7.25 -2.81 -0.51
C THR A 170 -6.77 -3.21 -1.90
N CYS A 171 -5.53 -3.68 -2.00
CA CYS A 171 -4.83 -3.92 -3.26
C CYS A 171 -4.47 -5.40 -3.40
N GLU A 172 -4.87 -6.03 -4.51
CA GLU A 172 -4.40 -7.38 -4.85
C GLU A 172 -3.04 -7.32 -5.56
N GLU A 173 -2.02 -7.95 -4.98
CA GLU A 173 -0.64 -7.98 -5.47
C GLU A 173 -0.38 -9.20 -6.39
N VAL A 174 -1.33 -9.42 -7.29
CA VAL A 174 -1.36 -10.57 -8.21
C VAL A 174 -1.97 -10.15 -9.53
N VAL A 175 -1.77 -10.92 -10.60
CA VAL A 175 -2.63 -10.77 -11.77
C VAL A 175 -2.95 -12.13 -12.38
N TYR A 176 -4.22 -12.36 -12.67
CA TYR A 176 -4.67 -13.39 -13.61
C TYR A 176 -6.04 -13.04 -14.16
N LEU A 177 -6.32 -13.49 -15.38
CA LEU A 177 -7.62 -13.33 -15.99
C LEU A 177 -8.52 -14.51 -15.68
N ALA A 178 -9.82 -14.25 -15.64
CA ALA A 178 -10.85 -15.27 -15.52
C ALA A 178 -10.64 -16.36 -16.58
N GLN A 179 -10.78 -17.63 -16.17
CA GLN A 179 -10.63 -18.79 -17.06
C GLN A 179 -9.22 -19.01 -17.62
N GLU A 180 -8.21 -18.21 -17.27
CA GLU A 180 -6.81 -18.46 -17.63
C GLU A 180 -6.12 -19.35 -16.60
N GLU A 181 -4.93 -19.83 -16.97
CA GLU A 181 -4.04 -20.47 -16.01
C GLU A 181 -3.60 -19.42 -14.99
N VAL A 182 -3.82 -19.79 -13.75
CA VAL A 182 -3.45 -19.03 -12.57
C VAL A 182 -1.97 -19.21 -12.23
N PRO A 183 -1.31 -18.19 -11.66
CA PRO A 183 0.08 -18.28 -11.24
C PRO A 183 0.36 -19.46 -10.31
N ALA A 184 1.47 -20.18 -10.55
CA ALA A 184 1.83 -21.39 -9.81
C ALA A 184 2.09 -21.17 -8.31
N ASN A 185 2.32 -19.93 -7.88
CA ASN A 185 2.46 -19.55 -6.47
C ASN A 185 1.10 -19.40 -5.75
N LEU A 186 -0.02 -19.52 -6.46
CA LEU A 186 -1.35 -19.60 -5.87
C LEU A 186 -1.71 -21.07 -5.60
N ASN A 187 -2.21 -21.35 -4.40
CA ASN A 187 -2.63 -22.70 -4.03
C ASN A 187 -4.06 -22.96 -4.52
N LEU A 188 -4.20 -23.32 -5.80
CA LEU A 188 -5.47 -23.79 -6.32
C LEU A 188 -5.66 -25.25 -6.00
N GLY A 189 -6.84 -25.56 -5.47
CA GLY A 189 -7.36 -26.90 -5.57
C GLY A 189 -7.48 -27.37 -7.03
N ALA A 190 -8.15 -28.49 -7.23
CA ALA A 190 -8.08 -29.32 -8.44
C ALA A 190 -8.44 -28.67 -9.80
N SER A 191 -8.94 -27.43 -9.88
CA SER A 191 -9.35 -26.79 -11.15
C SER A 191 -8.24 -26.01 -11.86
N GLY A 192 -7.25 -25.47 -11.15
CA GLY A 192 -6.18 -24.64 -11.73
C GLY A 192 -6.63 -23.41 -12.53
N ARG A 193 -7.90 -23.00 -12.43
CA ARG A 193 -8.50 -21.83 -13.11
C ARG A 193 -9.45 -21.11 -12.14
N GLY A 194 -9.29 -19.80 -12.01
CA GLY A 194 -10.18 -18.93 -11.25
C GLY A 194 -11.40 -18.51 -12.09
N PRO A 195 -12.61 -18.40 -11.49
CA PRO A 195 -13.79 -17.97 -12.24
C PRO A 195 -13.79 -16.46 -12.54
N LEU A 196 -13.09 -15.65 -11.74
CA LEU A 196 -12.96 -14.20 -11.92
C LEU A 196 -11.50 -13.78 -12.15
N SER A 197 -11.28 -12.60 -12.73
CA SER A 197 -9.96 -12.00 -12.85
C SER A 197 -9.55 -11.35 -11.53
N HIS A 198 -8.25 -11.32 -11.21
CA HIS A 198 -7.72 -10.69 -10.01
C HIS A 198 -6.50 -9.83 -10.32
N GLY A 199 -6.19 -8.91 -9.40
CA GLY A 199 -5.22 -7.83 -9.59
C GLY A 199 -5.87 -6.46 -9.58
N TYR A 200 -6.94 -6.32 -8.78
CA TYR A 200 -7.70 -5.08 -8.69
C TYR A 200 -7.55 -4.40 -7.34
N VAL A 201 -7.97 -3.14 -7.30
CA VAL A 201 -8.23 -2.39 -6.06
C VAL A 201 -9.70 -2.50 -5.69
N PHE A 202 -10.00 -2.64 -4.40
CA PHE A 202 -11.36 -2.65 -3.86
C PHE A 202 -11.52 -1.60 -2.77
N GLU A 203 -12.69 -0.98 -2.70
CA GLU A 203 -13.02 0.00 -1.67
C GLU A 203 -13.85 -0.63 -0.54
N VAL A 204 -13.36 -0.49 0.70
CA VAL A 204 -13.98 -1.01 1.92
C VAL A 204 -14.30 0.15 2.86
N PRO A 205 -15.58 0.49 3.09
CA PRO A 205 -15.95 1.64 3.91
C PRO A 205 -15.78 1.38 5.41
N ALA A 206 -15.52 2.44 6.19
CA ALA A 206 -15.42 2.38 7.65
C ALA A 206 -16.72 1.87 8.32
N GLU A 207 -17.88 2.11 7.70
CA GLU A 207 -19.19 1.63 8.14
C GLU A 207 -19.94 0.96 6.99
N GLY A 208 -20.85 0.05 7.33
CA GLY A 208 -21.66 -0.64 6.34
C GLY A 208 -20.90 -1.76 5.64
N ARG A 209 -21.32 -2.08 4.42
CA ARG A 209 -20.86 -3.24 3.66
C ARG A 209 -20.04 -2.78 2.46
N ALA A 210 -18.88 -3.39 2.23
CA ALA A 210 -18.16 -3.23 0.98
C ALA A 210 -19.05 -3.68 -0.20
N SER A 211 -18.85 -3.06 -1.36
CA SER A 211 -19.57 -3.42 -2.59
C SER A 211 -19.15 -4.78 -3.14
N ALA A 212 -17.95 -5.25 -2.75
CA ALA A 212 -17.25 -6.39 -3.35
C ALA A 212 -17.11 -6.29 -4.87
N LYS A 213 -16.99 -5.06 -5.38
CA LYS A 213 -16.77 -4.78 -6.81
C LYS A 213 -15.37 -4.20 -7.02
N PRO A 214 -14.61 -4.70 -7.99
CA PRO A 214 -13.30 -4.15 -8.31
C PRO A 214 -13.42 -2.76 -8.93
N LEU A 215 -12.46 -1.89 -8.64
CA LEU A 215 -12.30 -0.58 -9.28
C LEU A 215 -11.50 -0.74 -10.58
N VAL A 216 -12.15 -1.30 -11.61
CA VAL A 216 -11.48 -1.72 -12.87
C VAL A 216 -10.70 -0.59 -13.56
N ASP A 217 -11.23 0.64 -13.56
CA ASP A 217 -10.54 1.79 -14.18
C ASP A 217 -9.24 2.20 -13.45
N MET A 218 -8.94 1.63 -12.28
CA MET A 218 -7.64 1.78 -11.61
C MET A 218 -6.58 0.81 -12.14
N GLY A 219 -6.96 -0.13 -13.00
CA GLY A 219 -6.05 -1.04 -13.68
C GLY A 219 -5.99 -2.44 -13.09
N LEU A 220 -5.61 -3.38 -13.94
CA LEU A 220 -5.30 -4.77 -13.63
C LEU A 220 -3.75 -4.99 -13.62
N PHE A 221 -3.14 -4.94 -12.43
CA PHE A 221 -1.71 -5.18 -12.22
C PHE A 221 -1.43 -5.58 -10.75
N ARG A 222 -0.18 -5.86 -10.40
CA ARG A 222 0.23 -6.20 -9.02
C ARG A 222 0.22 -4.96 -8.15
N HIS A 223 -0.95 -4.55 -7.66
CA HIS A 223 -1.08 -3.36 -6.82
C HIS A 223 -0.46 -3.59 -5.46
N GLU A 224 0.43 -2.70 -5.06
CA GLU A 224 1.06 -2.73 -3.74
C GLU A 224 0.30 -1.79 -2.78
N ALA A 225 0.51 -0.48 -2.92
CA ALA A 225 -0.07 0.53 -2.05
C ALA A 225 -0.70 1.66 -2.87
N VAL A 226 -1.60 2.40 -2.23
CA VAL A 226 -2.19 3.59 -2.82
C VAL A 226 -2.16 4.79 -1.88
N ALA A 227 -2.08 5.98 -2.45
CA ALA A 227 -2.18 7.23 -1.72
C ALA A 227 -3.17 8.17 -2.41
N VAL A 228 -4.15 8.68 -1.67
CA VAL A 228 -5.17 9.59 -2.19
C VAL A 228 -4.78 11.04 -1.90
N ASP A 229 -4.74 11.90 -2.91
CA ASP A 229 -4.63 13.34 -2.72
C ASP A 229 -5.99 13.91 -2.30
N PRO A 230 -6.10 14.48 -1.08
CA PRO A 230 -7.38 14.99 -0.58
C PRO A 230 -7.89 16.23 -1.33
N ARG A 231 -7.05 16.90 -2.15
CA ARG A 231 -7.42 18.14 -2.84
C ARG A 231 -8.25 17.88 -4.07
N ASP A 232 -7.89 16.87 -4.85
CA ASP A 232 -8.50 16.56 -6.14
C ASP A 232 -9.02 15.12 -6.25
N GLY A 233 -8.76 14.27 -5.25
CA GLY A 233 -9.19 12.88 -5.23
C GLY A 233 -8.36 11.96 -6.12
N CYS A 234 -7.24 12.43 -6.70
CA CYS A 234 -6.34 11.57 -7.44
C CYS A 234 -5.80 10.45 -6.54
N VAL A 235 -5.74 9.23 -7.06
CA VAL A 235 -5.16 8.07 -6.37
C VAL A 235 -3.86 7.73 -7.05
N TYR A 236 -2.76 7.75 -6.32
CA TYR A 236 -1.44 7.31 -6.78
C TYR A 236 -1.27 5.85 -6.41
N LEU A 237 -0.79 5.02 -7.33
CA LEU A 237 -0.67 3.57 -7.17
C LEU A 237 0.74 3.11 -7.50
N THR A 238 1.23 2.15 -6.72
CA THR A 238 2.51 1.47 -6.97
C THR A 238 2.25 0.05 -7.45
N GLU A 239 3.11 -0.42 -8.34
CA GLU A 239 3.09 -1.80 -8.82
C GLU A 239 4.33 -2.54 -8.29
N ASP A 240 4.13 -3.66 -7.60
CA ASP A 240 5.24 -4.52 -7.16
C ASP A 240 5.50 -5.64 -8.15
N GLN A 241 5.94 -5.24 -9.35
CA GLN A 241 6.35 -6.13 -10.41
C GLN A 241 7.84 -5.93 -10.72
N TYR A 242 8.71 -6.62 -9.99
CA TYR A 242 10.17 -6.70 -10.19
C TYR A 242 10.76 -5.78 -11.28
N GLU A 243 11.07 -6.34 -12.45
CA GLU A 243 11.84 -5.68 -13.50
C GLU A 243 11.04 -4.69 -14.35
N MET A 244 9.72 -4.71 -14.24
CA MET A 244 8.79 -4.00 -15.12
C MET A 244 7.63 -3.48 -14.27
N ALA A 245 7.86 -2.40 -13.53
CA ALA A 245 6.85 -1.77 -12.69
C ALA A 245 6.66 -0.31 -13.08
N GLY A 246 5.40 0.13 -13.06
CA GLY A 246 5.02 1.52 -13.23
C GLY A 246 4.78 2.25 -11.90
N PHE A 247 4.73 3.58 -11.98
CA PHE A 247 4.12 4.43 -10.96
C PHE A 247 2.92 5.13 -11.57
N TYR A 248 1.74 4.92 -11.01
CA TYR A 248 0.49 5.26 -11.65
C TYR A 248 -0.26 6.36 -10.90
N ARG A 249 -1.15 7.04 -11.62
CA ARG A 249 -2.15 7.94 -11.06
C ARG A 249 -3.49 7.69 -11.73
N PHE A 250 -4.49 7.37 -10.92
CA PHE A 250 -5.89 7.37 -11.29
C PHE A 250 -6.53 8.73 -10.96
N THR A 251 -7.12 9.37 -11.97
CA THR A 251 -7.90 10.60 -11.81
C THR A 251 -9.38 10.25 -11.88
N PRO A 252 -10.13 10.30 -10.76
CA PRO A 252 -11.55 9.94 -10.78
C PRO A 252 -12.37 10.94 -11.62
N ARG A 253 -13.43 10.45 -12.26
CA ARG A 253 -14.42 11.30 -12.93
C ARG A 253 -15.11 12.25 -11.94
N VAL A 254 -15.40 11.72 -10.74
CA VAL A 254 -15.98 12.47 -9.63
C VAL A 254 -15.13 12.19 -8.38
N PRO A 255 -14.42 13.20 -7.84
CA PRO A 255 -13.62 13.04 -6.62
C PRO A 255 -14.46 12.42 -5.48
N GLY A 256 -13.89 11.42 -4.80
CA GLY A 256 -14.58 10.69 -3.73
C GLY A 256 -15.56 9.61 -4.18
N LYS A 257 -15.74 9.40 -5.50
CA LYS A 257 -16.61 8.35 -6.05
C LYS A 257 -15.88 7.50 -7.08
N LEU A 258 -14.92 6.70 -6.59
CA LEU A 258 -14.00 5.94 -7.43
C LEU A 258 -14.72 4.94 -8.36
N ALA A 259 -15.84 4.37 -7.90
CA ALA A 259 -16.66 3.45 -8.69
C ALA A 259 -17.36 4.10 -9.91
N GLU A 260 -17.41 5.44 -10.02
CA GLU A 260 -17.90 6.14 -11.22
C GLU A 260 -16.84 6.20 -12.35
N GLY A 261 -15.69 5.54 -12.14
CA GLY A 261 -14.62 5.43 -13.11
C GLY A 261 -13.76 6.69 -13.21
N GLY A 262 -12.83 6.68 -14.15
CA GLY A 262 -11.84 7.76 -14.27
C GLY A 262 -10.84 7.55 -15.40
N ARG A 263 -9.67 8.15 -15.27
CA ARG A 263 -8.54 7.95 -16.19
C ARG A 263 -7.34 7.44 -15.43
N LEU A 264 -6.78 6.33 -15.90
CA LEU A 264 -5.50 5.82 -15.40
C LEU A 264 -4.36 6.40 -16.23
N GLN A 265 -3.27 6.74 -15.57
CA GLN A 265 -2.06 7.26 -16.19
C GLN A 265 -0.82 6.64 -15.57
N MET A 266 0.23 6.43 -16.36
CA MET A 266 1.56 6.06 -15.88
C MET A 266 2.51 7.26 -15.94
N LEU A 267 3.39 7.38 -14.94
CA LEU A 267 4.42 8.41 -14.89
C LEU A 267 5.55 8.06 -15.87
N ALA A 268 5.79 8.95 -16.84
CA ALA A 268 6.91 8.84 -17.77
C ALA A 268 7.97 9.90 -17.46
N VAL A 269 9.24 9.52 -17.63
CA VAL A 269 10.37 10.46 -17.55
C VAL A 269 10.71 10.95 -18.94
N LYS A 270 10.84 12.26 -19.10
CA LYS A 270 11.15 12.86 -20.40
C LYS A 270 12.50 12.35 -20.92
N ASP A 271 12.53 11.99 -22.20
CA ASP A 271 13.73 11.54 -22.93
C ASP A 271 14.40 10.29 -22.31
N ARG A 272 13.63 9.46 -21.58
CA ARG A 272 14.14 8.24 -20.93
C ARG A 272 13.05 7.16 -20.84
N SER A 273 13.34 5.98 -21.37
CA SER A 273 12.47 4.80 -21.29
C SER A 273 12.86 3.80 -20.19
N GLU A 274 14.05 3.96 -19.59
CA GLU A 274 14.61 3.03 -18.60
C GLU A 274 15.01 3.76 -17.32
N MET A 275 14.49 3.29 -16.19
CA MET A 275 14.64 3.91 -14.86
C MET A 275 15.41 3.05 -13.85
N ARG A 276 15.71 1.78 -14.18
CA ARG A 276 16.38 0.82 -13.29
C ARG A 276 17.89 1.07 -13.15
N ARG A 277 18.47 1.86 -14.06
CA ARG A 277 19.91 2.11 -14.15
C ARG A 277 20.17 3.59 -14.46
N ASP A 278 21.38 4.04 -14.15
CA ASP A 278 21.87 5.37 -14.54
C ASP A 278 20.99 6.55 -14.06
N VAL A 279 20.44 6.42 -12.84
CA VAL A 279 19.74 7.48 -12.11
C VAL A 279 20.49 7.77 -10.79
N PRO A 280 21.37 8.79 -10.77
CA PRO A 280 21.99 9.29 -9.56
C PRO A 280 20.99 9.59 -8.43
N LEU A 281 21.32 9.16 -7.21
CA LEU A 281 20.51 9.45 -6.03
C LEU A 281 20.35 10.97 -5.84
N GLY A 282 19.10 11.41 -5.66
CA GLY A 282 18.76 12.82 -5.48
C GLY A 282 18.64 13.63 -6.77
N GLN A 283 18.83 13.02 -7.94
CA GLN A 283 18.60 13.71 -9.22
C GLN A 283 17.12 14.03 -9.41
N ALA A 284 16.81 15.31 -9.62
CA ALA A 284 15.49 15.73 -10.08
C ALA A 284 15.32 15.39 -11.58
N LEU A 285 14.19 14.76 -11.91
CA LEU A 285 13.86 14.35 -13.27
C LEU A 285 12.61 15.08 -13.76
N LYS A 286 12.57 15.42 -15.05
CA LYS A 286 11.37 15.98 -15.67
C LYS A 286 10.42 14.85 -16.03
N THR A 287 9.18 14.94 -15.59
CA THR A 287 8.18 13.90 -15.78
C THR A 287 6.93 14.44 -16.46
N HIS A 288 6.15 13.52 -17.02
CA HIS A 288 4.80 13.78 -17.55
C HIS A 288 3.95 12.52 -17.39
N TRP A 289 2.64 12.67 -17.50
CA TRP A 289 1.69 11.55 -17.38
C TRP A 289 1.28 11.08 -18.78
N VAL A 290 1.23 9.75 -18.95
CA VAL A 290 0.78 9.09 -20.18
C VAL A 290 -0.53 8.38 -19.86
N ASP A 291 -1.58 8.64 -20.64
CA ASP A 291 -2.89 8.01 -20.48
C ASP A 291 -2.83 6.52 -20.85
N ILE A 292 -3.56 5.70 -20.09
CA ILE A 292 -3.73 4.27 -20.34
C ILE A 292 -5.17 4.05 -20.79
N ASP A 293 -5.34 3.77 -22.09
CA ASP A 293 -6.67 3.69 -22.71
C ASP A 293 -7.47 2.44 -22.29
N ASP A 294 -6.78 1.34 -21.95
CA ASP A 294 -7.40 0.06 -21.59
C ASP A 294 -6.83 -0.47 -20.26
N PRO A 295 -7.26 0.11 -19.11
CA PRO A 295 -6.77 -0.27 -17.79
C PRO A 295 -7.13 -1.73 -17.42
N GLY A 296 -8.21 -2.29 -17.99
CA GLY A 296 -8.71 -3.62 -17.64
C GLY A 296 -8.01 -4.77 -18.36
N ARG A 297 -7.22 -4.50 -19.40
CA ARG A 297 -6.60 -5.55 -20.22
C ARG A 297 -5.56 -6.36 -19.45
N GLY A 298 -4.80 -5.71 -18.57
CA GLY A 298 -3.52 -6.23 -18.11
C GLY A 298 -2.56 -6.50 -19.28
N ARG A 299 -1.28 -6.65 -19.01
CA ARG A 299 -0.26 -7.01 -20.01
C ARG A 299 0.03 -8.47 -19.82
N VAL A 300 -0.55 -9.37 -20.61
CA VAL A 300 0.07 -10.70 -20.76
C VAL A 300 1.21 -10.51 -21.76
N ASP A 301 2.45 -10.34 -21.29
CA ASP A 301 3.59 -10.44 -22.20
C ASP A 301 3.87 -11.93 -22.45
N ASP A 302 4.42 -12.26 -23.63
CA ASP A 302 4.76 -13.63 -24.10
C ASP A 302 5.86 -14.33 -23.23
N SER A 303 6.13 -13.79 -22.03
CA SER A 303 7.18 -14.21 -21.09
C SER A 303 6.67 -14.47 -19.66
N ASP A 304 5.37 -14.76 -19.49
CA ASP A 304 4.73 -15.05 -18.19
C ASP A 304 4.79 -13.89 -17.17
N LYS A 305 4.93 -12.64 -17.64
CA LYS A 305 4.98 -11.44 -16.77
C LYS A 305 3.76 -10.56 -17.02
N VAL A 306 3.00 -10.28 -15.96
CA VAL A 306 1.75 -9.50 -16.03
C VAL A 306 1.86 -8.13 -15.35
N GLY A 307 1.50 -7.04 -16.04
CA GLY A 307 1.53 -5.64 -15.55
C GLY A 307 0.73 -4.66 -16.43
N ILE A 308 0.82 -3.33 -16.30
CA ILE A 308 0.26 -2.39 -17.31
C ILE A 308 1.40 -1.62 -17.98
N GLY A 309 1.33 -1.42 -19.30
CA GLY A 309 2.32 -0.70 -20.10
C GLY A 309 1.82 0.68 -20.54
#